data_AF-A0A7C2ZXY9-F1
#
_entry.id   AF-A0A7C2ZXY9-F1
#
_cell.length_a   1.000
_cell.length_b   1.000
_cell.length_c   1.000
_cell.angle_alpha   90.00
_cell.angle_beta   90.00
_cell.angle_gamma   90.00
#
_symmetry.space_group_name_H-M   'P 1'
#
loop_
_entity.id
_entity.type
_entity.pdbx_description
1 polymer ?
#
loop_
_entity_poly.entity_id
_entity_poly.type
_entity_poly.pdbx_seq_one_letter_code
_entity_poly.pdbx_strand_id
1 'polypeptide(L)'
;MGSSGQDGAGAARVELFGLTFDPVTLRDAVARVDGFIARGGTAQHVAVNVDKAVKASRDPELARIINSADLVTADGQPLVWASRLLGRPLPERVTGIDLMMQLFELADVRGYSVYLLGARAPVVDAVASRLARDHQRIRVVGAHHGYFSPT
;
A
#
# COMPACT_ATOMS: atom_id res chain seq x y z
N MET A 1 -1.87 30.36 -18.69
CA MET A 1 -2.98 30.51 -17.71
C MET A 1 -3.99 29.40 -17.96
N GLY A 2 -4.33 28.48 -17.07
CA GLY A 2 -3.89 28.23 -15.70
C GLY A 2 -3.77 26.72 -15.49
N SER A 3 -2.61 26.31 -14.98
CA SER A 3 -2.39 24.96 -14.45
C SER A 3 -2.92 24.98 -13.02
N SER A 4 -4.18 24.58 -12.85
CA SER A 4 -4.75 24.35 -11.53
C SER A 4 -4.35 22.94 -11.11
N GLY A 5 -3.22 22.83 -10.40
CA GLY A 5 -2.96 21.69 -9.54
C GLY A 5 -4.11 21.59 -8.55
N GLN A 6 -4.89 20.51 -8.64
CA GLN A 6 -5.81 20.17 -7.57
C GLN A 6 -5.00 19.46 -6.50
N ASP A 7 -4.73 20.20 -5.44
CA ASP A 7 -4.19 19.70 -4.19
C ASP A 7 -5.08 18.55 -3.69
N GLY A 8 -4.45 17.38 -3.44
CA GLY A 8 -5.09 16.12 -3.08
C GLY A 8 -5.69 16.09 -1.67
N ALA A 9 -6.57 17.03 -1.35
CA ALA A 9 -7.47 16.92 -0.21
C ALA A 9 -8.46 15.78 -0.51
N GLY A 10 -8.27 14.66 0.20
CA GLY A 10 -8.76 13.33 -0.17
C GLY A 10 -10.26 13.25 -0.46
N ALA A 11 -10.58 12.77 -1.66
CA ALA A 11 -11.93 12.35 -2.00
C ALA A 11 -12.47 11.35 -0.96
N ALA A 12 -13.77 11.41 -0.70
CA ALA A 12 -14.43 10.51 0.24
C ALA A 12 -14.13 9.05 -0.10
N ARG A 13 -13.84 8.23 0.92
CA ARG A 13 -13.61 6.80 0.73
C ARG A 13 -14.83 6.13 0.11
N VAL A 14 -14.57 5.16 -0.76
CA VAL A 14 -15.58 4.35 -1.43
C VAL A 14 -15.83 3.08 -0.63
N GLU A 15 -17.08 2.86 -0.22
CA GLU A 15 -17.47 1.62 0.45
C GLU A 15 -17.87 0.54 -0.57
N LEU A 16 -17.22 -0.63 -0.50
CA LEU A 16 -17.52 -1.84 -1.26
C LEU A 16 -17.46 -3.05 -0.32
N PHE A 17 -18.52 -3.87 -0.32
CA PHE A 17 -18.55 -5.13 0.44
C PHE A 17 -18.26 -4.96 1.95
N GLY A 18 -18.67 -3.83 2.55
CA GLY A 18 -18.41 -3.52 3.97
C GLY A 18 -16.98 -3.06 4.28
N LEU A 19 -16.16 -2.82 3.24
CA LEU A 19 -14.82 -2.29 3.35
C LEU A 19 -14.72 -0.90 2.71
N THR A 20 -13.90 -0.01 3.28
CA THR A 20 -13.66 1.32 2.75
C THR A 20 -12.36 1.38 1.97
N PHE A 21 -12.40 1.91 0.75
CA PHE A 21 -11.26 2.05 -0.17
C PHE A 21 -10.97 3.52 -0.44
N ASP A 22 -9.70 3.89 -0.52
CA ASP A 22 -9.28 5.19 -0.99
C ASP A 22 -9.31 5.22 -2.53
N PRO A 23 -10.03 6.18 -3.16
CA PRO A 23 -10.09 6.30 -4.63
C PRO A 23 -8.81 6.97 -5.15
N VAL A 24 -7.72 6.21 -5.19
CA VAL A 24 -6.38 6.71 -5.57
C VAL A 24 -5.80 5.97 -6.77
N THR A 25 -5.03 6.67 -7.59
CA THR A 25 -4.11 6.04 -8.56
C THR A 25 -2.85 5.54 -7.86
N LEU A 26 -2.01 4.77 -8.55
CA LEU A 26 -0.70 4.36 -8.02
C LEU A 26 0.15 5.58 -7.65
N ARG A 27 0.14 6.62 -8.50
CA ARG A 27 0.86 7.86 -8.25
C ARG A 27 0.36 8.57 -6.98
N ASP A 28 -0.96 8.65 -6.82
CA ASP A 28 -1.54 9.31 -5.64
C ASP A 28 -1.25 8.50 -4.36
N ALA A 29 -1.26 7.16 -4.45
CA ALA A 29 -0.87 6.28 -3.35
C ALA A 29 0.58 6.50 -2.91
N VAL A 30 1.52 6.59 -3.85
CA VAL A 30 2.94 6.91 -3.58
C VAL A 30 3.07 8.28 -2.91
N ALA A 31 2.40 9.30 -3.44
CA ALA A 31 2.42 10.65 -2.87
C ALA A 31 1.86 10.68 -1.44
N ARG A 32 0.82 9.90 -1.17
CA ARG A 32 0.20 9.80 0.17
C ARG A 32 1.13 9.11 1.17
N VAL A 33 1.84 8.06 0.75
CA VAL A 33 2.86 7.40 1.57
C VAL A 33 4.06 8.34 1.82
N ASP A 34 4.52 9.10 0.81
CA ASP A 34 5.56 10.12 1.01
C ASP A 34 5.14 11.13 2.09
N GLY A 35 3.88 11.60 2.02
CA GLY A 35 3.30 12.49 3.04
C GLY A 35 3.21 11.86 4.43
N PHE A 36 2.87 10.57 4.53
CA PHE A 36 2.87 9.85 5.80
C PHE A 36 4.26 9.77 6.43
N ILE A 37 5.28 9.47 5.63
CA ILE A 37 6.67 9.41 6.08
C ILE A 37 7.13 10.80 6.54
N ALA A 38 6.85 11.84 5.76
CA ALA A 38 7.25 13.21 6.08
C ALA A 38 6.58 13.75 7.36
N ARG A 39 5.32 13.38 7.61
CA ARG A 39 4.61 13.73 8.85
C ARG A 39 5.15 12.98 10.07
N GLY A 40 5.74 11.81 9.87
CA GLY A 40 6.16 10.91 10.94
C GLY A 40 5.00 10.18 11.60
N GLY A 41 5.33 9.38 12.62
CA GLY A 41 4.40 8.47 13.29
C GLY A 41 4.23 7.14 12.53
N THR A 42 3.12 6.47 12.80
CA THR A 42 2.78 5.18 12.17
C THR A 42 1.65 5.37 11.16
N ALA A 43 1.78 4.75 10.00
CA ALA A 43 0.70 4.64 9.03
C ALA A 43 0.63 3.22 8.46
N GLN A 44 -0.58 2.71 8.26
CA GLN A 44 -0.82 1.40 7.69
C GLN A 44 -1.41 1.50 6.28
N HIS A 45 -0.78 0.81 5.33
CA HIS A 45 -1.35 0.56 4.02
C HIS A 45 -1.87 -0.87 3.93
N VAL A 46 -3.04 -1.04 3.33
CA VAL A 46 -3.61 -2.35 3.02
C VAL A 46 -4.04 -2.40 1.55
N ALA A 47 -3.40 -3.28 0.79
CA ALA A 47 -3.84 -3.67 -0.54
C ALA A 47 -4.90 -4.78 -0.42
N VAL A 48 -6.15 -4.52 -0.79
CA VAL A 48 -7.28 -5.45 -0.65
C VAL A 48 -7.65 -6.01 -2.02
N ASN A 49 -7.62 -7.34 -2.13
CA ASN A 49 -8.11 -8.08 -3.30
C ASN A 49 -9.45 -8.77 -2.97
N VAL A 50 -10.06 -9.45 -3.95
CA VAL A 50 -11.37 -10.12 -3.75
C VAL A 50 -11.32 -11.18 -2.65
N ASP A 51 -10.26 -11.99 -2.59
CA ASP A 51 -10.10 -13.02 -1.55
C ASP A 51 -10.06 -12.41 -0.14
N LYS A 52 -9.29 -11.32 0.05
CA LYS A 52 -9.27 -10.57 1.30
C LYS A 52 -10.63 -9.98 1.64
N ALA A 53 -11.36 -9.44 0.66
CA ALA A 53 -12.71 -8.91 0.89
C ALA A 53 -13.69 -10.00 1.34
N VAL A 54 -13.63 -11.20 0.72
CA VAL A 54 -14.45 -12.36 1.12
C VAL A 54 -14.07 -12.88 2.50
N LYS A 55 -12.78 -12.88 2.86
CA LYS A 55 -12.34 -13.24 4.22
C LYS A 55 -12.83 -12.24 5.26
N ALA A 56 -12.68 -10.94 4.98
CA ALA A 56 -13.11 -9.89 5.87
C ALA A 56 -14.63 -9.87 6.10
N SER A 57 -15.44 -10.29 5.13
CA SER A 57 -16.89 -10.40 5.33
C SER A 57 -17.30 -11.50 6.32
N ARG A 58 -16.39 -12.42 6.63
CA ARG A 58 -16.57 -13.51 7.60
C ARG A 58 -15.75 -13.34 8.88
N ASP A 59 -14.94 -12.28 8.94
CA ASP A 59 -14.01 -11.99 10.03
C ASP A 59 -14.13 -10.50 10.42
N PRO A 60 -14.94 -10.19 11.45
CA PRO A 60 -15.13 -8.81 11.90
C PRO A 60 -13.85 -8.13 12.36
N GLU A 61 -12.88 -8.88 12.89
CA GLU A 61 -11.60 -8.32 13.33
C GLU A 61 -10.76 -7.88 12.13
N LEU A 62 -10.65 -8.74 11.12
CA LEU A 62 -9.99 -8.40 9.86
C LEU A 62 -10.65 -7.19 9.18
N ALA A 63 -11.98 -7.15 9.11
CA ALA A 63 -12.71 -6.01 8.56
C ALA A 63 -12.40 -4.71 9.32
N ARG A 64 -12.37 -4.76 10.65
CA ARG A 64 -12.02 -3.61 11.50
C ARG A 64 -10.60 -3.13 11.22
N ILE A 65 -9.62 -4.04 11.15
CA ILE A 65 -8.22 -3.69 10.85
C ILE A 65 -8.11 -3.00 9.50
N ILE A 66 -8.71 -3.56 8.46
CA ILE A 66 -8.70 -2.99 7.11
C ILE A 66 -9.32 -1.59 7.10
N ASN A 67 -10.50 -1.42 7.69
CA ASN A 67 -11.21 -0.14 7.69
C ASN A 67 -10.50 0.94 8.54
N SER A 68 -9.69 0.54 9.52
CA SER A 68 -8.88 1.46 10.33
C SER A 68 -7.55 1.88 9.68
N ALA A 69 -7.15 1.26 8.56
CA ALA A 69 -5.89 1.58 7.90
C ALA A 69 -5.89 3.00 7.29
N ASP A 70 -4.74 3.66 7.27
CA ASP A 70 -4.55 5.02 6.75
C ASP A 70 -4.68 5.12 5.22
N LEU A 71 -4.40 4.02 4.52
CA LEU A 71 -4.58 3.90 3.08
C LEU A 71 -5.05 2.49 2.71
N VAL A 72 -6.19 2.39 2.05
CA VAL A 72 -6.72 1.12 1.54
C VAL A 72 -6.84 1.17 0.02
N THR A 73 -6.11 0.32 -0.69
CA THR A 73 -6.10 0.30 -2.16
C THR A 73 -6.76 -0.96 -2.72
N ALA A 74 -7.35 -0.84 -3.91
CA ALA A 74 -7.92 -1.97 -4.63
C ALA A 74 -6.85 -2.76 -5.40
N ASP A 75 -6.52 -3.93 -4.88
CA ASP A 75 -5.57 -4.88 -5.42
C ASP A 75 -6.28 -5.95 -6.27
N GLY A 76 -6.92 -5.50 -7.34
CA GLY A 76 -7.58 -6.42 -8.25
C GLY A 76 -8.55 -5.72 -9.19
N GLN A 77 -8.53 -6.14 -10.46
CA GLN A 77 -9.42 -5.59 -11.48
C GLN A 77 -10.92 -5.81 -11.15
N PRO A 78 -11.35 -6.94 -10.55
CA PRO A 78 -12.76 -7.13 -10.20
C PRO A 78 -13.30 -6.09 -9.21
N LEU A 79 -12.48 -5.59 -8.28
CA LEU A 79 -12.90 -4.56 -7.34
C LEU A 79 -13.15 -3.22 -8.05
N VAL A 80 -12.28 -2.87 -8.99
CA VAL A 80 -12.44 -1.67 -9.81
C VAL A 80 -13.71 -1.78 -10.66
N TRP A 81 -13.98 -2.94 -11.28
CA TRP A 81 -15.22 -3.15 -12.02
C TRP A 81 -16.46 -3.07 -11.14
N ALA A 82 -16.46 -3.73 -9.97
CA ALA A 82 -17.57 -3.67 -9.02
C ALA A 82 -17.85 -2.23 -8.56
N SER A 83 -16.80 -1.45 -8.30
CA SER A 83 -16.92 -0.05 -7.90
C SER A 83 -17.64 0.80 -8.97
N ARG A 84 -17.33 0.56 -10.25
CA ARG A 84 -17.98 1.24 -11.38
C ARG A 84 -19.45 0.83 -11.51
N LEU A 85 -19.73 -0.46 -11.37
CA LEU A 85 -21.10 -0.99 -11.43
C LEU A 85 -21.98 -0.42 -10.31
N LEU A 86 -21.42 -0.19 -9.13
CA LEU A 86 -22.12 0.39 -7.97
C LEU A 86 -22.17 1.94 -8.00
N GLY A 87 -21.75 2.57 -9.10
CA GLY A 87 -21.79 4.03 -9.25
C GLY A 87 -20.78 4.79 -8.38
N ARG A 88 -19.76 4.09 -7.84
CA ARG A 88 -18.72 4.65 -6.97
C ARG A 88 -17.34 4.27 -7.51
N PRO A 89 -16.90 4.81 -8.65
CA PRO A 89 -15.76 4.30 -9.37
C PRO A 89 -14.44 4.53 -8.62
N LEU A 90 -13.68 3.46 -8.41
CA LEU A 90 -12.26 3.53 -8.12
C LEU A 90 -11.50 3.84 -9.42
N PRO A 91 -10.51 4.75 -9.38
CA PRO A 91 -9.86 5.23 -10.60
C PRO A 91 -8.99 4.15 -11.24
N GLU A 92 -8.26 3.38 -10.42
CA GLU A 92 -7.23 2.45 -10.88
C GLU A 92 -7.14 1.21 -9.98
N ARG A 93 -6.63 0.12 -10.54
CA ARG A 93 -6.15 -1.05 -9.79
C ARG A 93 -4.74 -0.77 -9.27
N VAL A 94 -4.55 -0.74 -7.96
CA VAL A 94 -3.26 -0.46 -7.32
C VAL A 94 -2.85 -1.67 -6.49
N THR A 95 -1.91 -2.46 -7.01
CA THR A 95 -1.42 -3.67 -6.33
C THR A 95 -0.41 -3.32 -5.24
N GLY A 96 -0.29 -4.22 -4.24
CA GLY A 96 0.73 -4.07 -3.22
C GLY A 96 2.16 -4.13 -3.77
N ILE A 97 2.40 -4.95 -4.80
CA ILE A 97 3.73 -5.09 -5.40
C ILE A 97 4.12 -3.85 -6.21
N ASP A 98 3.20 -3.29 -7.01
CA ASP A 98 3.49 -2.11 -7.83
C ASP A 98 3.76 -0.90 -6.91
N LEU A 99 2.98 -0.76 -5.84
CA LEU A 99 3.23 0.28 -4.83
C LEU A 99 4.58 0.08 -4.15
N MET A 100 4.89 -1.14 -3.70
CA MET A 100 6.17 -1.43 -3.05
C MET A 100 7.36 -1.08 -3.93
N MET A 101 7.33 -1.45 -5.22
CA MET A 101 8.40 -1.12 -6.16
C MET A 101 8.57 0.39 -6.31
N GLN A 102 7.49 1.15 -6.47
CA GLN A 102 7.57 2.61 -6.55
C GLN A 102 8.04 3.26 -5.24
N LEU A 103 7.73 2.66 -4.09
CA LEU A 103 8.23 3.13 -2.81
C LEU A 103 9.73 2.88 -2.63
N PHE A 104 10.30 1.83 -3.25
CA PHE A 104 11.75 1.65 -3.29
C PHE A 104 12.44 2.70 -4.14
N GLU A 105 11.90 3.03 -5.32
CA GLU A 105 12.40 4.14 -6.14
C GLU A 105 12.33 5.47 -5.38
N LEU A 106 11.20 5.74 -4.72
CA LEU A 106 11.03 6.92 -3.88
C LEU A 106 12.04 6.93 -2.73
N ALA A 107 12.23 5.80 -2.06
CA ALA A 107 13.17 5.67 -0.96
C ALA A 107 14.61 5.90 -1.41
N ASP A 108 14.98 5.47 -2.61
CA ASP A 108 16.27 5.81 -3.22
C ASP A 108 16.40 7.32 -3.42
N VAL A 109 15.40 7.96 -4.04
CA VAL A 109 15.36 9.42 -4.30
C VAL A 109 15.29 10.29 -3.03
N ARG A 110 14.71 9.77 -1.94
CA ARG A 110 14.56 10.51 -0.66
C ARG A 110 15.58 10.10 0.40
N GLY A 111 16.27 8.97 0.21
CA GLY A 111 17.17 8.40 1.22
C GLY A 111 16.43 7.79 2.42
N TYR A 112 15.20 7.31 2.22
CA TYR A 112 14.41 6.69 3.28
C TYR A 112 15.00 5.35 3.71
N SER A 113 14.81 5.04 5.00
CA SER A 113 15.17 3.74 5.56
C SER A 113 14.08 2.72 5.28
N VAL A 114 14.48 1.52 4.88
CA VAL A 114 13.61 0.38 4.61
C VAL A 114 13.98 -0.78 5.51
N TYR A 115 12.97 -1.40 6.12
CA TYR A 115 13.09 -2.66 6.85
C TYR A 115 12.25 -3.72 6.13
N LEU A 116 12.79 -4.93 5.96
CA LEU A 116 12.12 -6.02 5.26
C LEU A 116 11.72 -7.12 6.23
N LEU A 117 10.42 -7.40 6.36
CA LEU A 117 9.91 -8.46 7.22
C LEU A 117 9.02 -9.41 6.42
N GLY A 118 9.36 -10.69 6.38
CA GLY A 118 8.52 -11.72 5.76
C GLY A 118 9.30 -12.82 5.06
N ALA A 119 8.57 -13.70 4.38
CA ALA A 119 9.11 -14.85 3.64
C ALA A 119 10.05 -15.75 4.47
N ARG A 120 10.78 -16.64 3.79
CA ARG A 120 11.87 -17.44 4.39
C ARG A 120 13.17 -16.64 4.34
N ALA A 121 14.11 -16.92 5.25
CA ALA A 121 15.40 -16.20 5.32
C ALA A 121 16.10 -16.05 3.96
N PRO A 122 16.30 -17.11 3.15
CA PRO A 122 16.98 -16.96 1.85
C PRO A 122 16.26 -16.00 0.88
N VAL A 123 14.95 -15.86 1.01
CA VAL A 123 14.15 -14.99 0.13
C VAL A 123 14.29 -13.53 0.54
N VAL A 124 14.12 -13.22 1.83
CA VAL A 124 14.22 -11.84 2.30
C VAL A 124 15.66 -11.31 2.18
N ASP A 125 16.66 -12.17 2.40
CA ASP A 125 18.07 -11.83 2.19
C ASP A 125 18.39 -11.55 0.73
N ALA A 126 17.80 -12.32 -0.20
CA ALA A 126 17.94 -12.08 -1.64
C ALA A 126 17.30 -10.75 -2.07
N VAL A 127 16.14 -10.39 -1.49
CA VAL A 127 15.50 -9.09 -1.73
C VAL A 127 16.34 -7.94 -1.18
N ALA A 128 16.83 -8.05 0.05
CA ALA A 128 17.72 -7.04 0.65
C ALA A 128 18.97 -6.82 -0.22
N SER A 129 19.60 -7.92 -0.64
CA SER A 129 20.78 -7.89 -1.52
C SER A 129 20.50 -7.28 -2.88
N ARG A 130 19.31 -7.53 -3.44
CA ARG A 130 18.89 -6.95 -4.71
C ARG A 130 18.66 -5.45 -4.59
N LEU A 131 17.97 -5.00 -3.54
CA LEU A 131 17.73 -3.58 -3.32
C LEU A 131 19.03 -2.80 -3.15
N ALA A 132 19.99 -3.34 -2.40
CA ALA A 132 21.30 -2.71 -2.24
C ALA A 132 22.13 -2.64 -3.54
N ARG A 133 21.85 -3.50 -4.53
CA ARG A 133 22.51 -3.45 -5.85
C ARG A 133 21.80 -2.51 -6.82
N ASP A 134 20.47 -2.58 -6.84
CA ASP A 134 19.64 -1.90 -7.84
C ASP A 134 19.43 -0.40 -7.47
N HIS A 135 19.66 -0.02 -6.21
CA HIS A 135 19.47 1.34 -5.69
C HIS A 135 20.69 1.79 -4.86
N GLN A 136 21.20 3.00 -5.10
CA GLN A 136 22.47 3.47 -4.52
C GLN A 136 22.31 4.21 -3.18
N ARG A 137 21.13 4.77 -2.94
CA ARG A 137 20.83 5.68 -1.82
C ARG A 137 19.75 5.12 -0.89
N ILE A 138 19.02 4.08 -1.29
CA ILE A 138 18.09 3.38 -0.40
C ILE A 138 18.84 2.85 0.83
N ARG A 139 18.29 3.06 2.03
CA ARG A 139 18.91 2.60 3.27
C ARG A 139 18.19 1.36 3.79
N VAL A 140 18.59 0.18 3.33
CA VAL A 140 18.09 -1.07 3.94
C VAL A 140 18.73 -1.23 5.32
N VAL A 141 17.94 -0.98 6.37
CA VAL A 141 18.43 -0.94 7.77
C VAL A 141 18.25 -2.26 8.51
N GLY A 142 17.57 -3.23 7.90
CA GLY A 142 17.42 -4.57 8.45
C GLY A 142 16.49 -5.45 7.62
N ALA A 143 16.60 -6.75 7.85
CA ALA A 143 15.76 -7.77 7.25
C ALA A 143 15.51 -8.90 8.27
N HIS A 144 14.31 -9.49 8.27
CA HIS A 144 13.96 -10.63 9.11
C HIS A 144 12.94 -11.54 8.42
N HIS A 145 13.05 -12.86 8.63
CA HIS A 145 12.11 -13.82 8.07
C HIS A 145 10.74 -13.75 8.78
N GLY A 146 9.67 -14.15 8.10
CA GLY A 146 8.31 -14.11 8.65
C GLY A 146 7.96 -15.26 9.62
N TYR A 147 8.78 -16.31 9.68
CA TYR A 147 8.53 -17.49 10.51
C TYR A 147 9.10 -17.34 11.93
N PHE A 148 8.67 -16.31 12.65
CA PHE A 148 9.08 -16.06 14.04
C PHE A 148 7.97 -16.49 15.02
N SER A 149 8.37 -16.88 16.23
CA SER A 149 7.43 -17.19 17.30
C SER A 149 6.92 -15.90 17.95
N PRO A 150 5.63 -15.83 18.35
CA PRO A 150 5.15 -14.78 19.24
C PRO A 150 6.01 -14.76 20.51
N THR A 151 6.34 -13.55 20.96
CA THR A 151 7.04 -13.32 22.23
C THR A 151 6.04 -13.22 23.37
#